data_AF-A0A830B390-F1
#
_entry.id   AF-A0A830B390-F1
#
_cell.length_a   1.000
_cell.length_b   1.000
_cell.length_c   1.000
_cell.angle_alpha   90.00
_cell.angle_beta   90.00
_cell.angle_gamma   90.00
#
_symmetry.space_group_name_H-M   'P 1'
#
loop_
_entity.id
_entity.type
_entity.pdbx_description
1 polymer ?
#
loop_
_entity_poly.entity_id
_entity_poly.type
_entity_poly.pdbx_seq_one_letter_code
_entity_poly.pdbx_strand_id
1 'polypeptide(L)'
;MVDPFLAEAIQNPHHRLIIIRMELDAQTFLPNPNLQQFEFPHFPTSYLRLTAHRVAQHYGLQTMVQDIVGGQSIRILVLKKPDSKLPAVFLSDIPAKVSENDKLDQIKVVIRPRPKSSSNDAIDLGLKCNQVRTVEERKDNYDRARARIFRSPSNS
;
A
#
# COMPACT_ATOMS: atom_id res chain seq x y z
N MET A 1 4.14 11.82 23.88
CA MET A 1 5.31 11.58 23.02
C MET A 1 4.87 10.65 21.90
N VAL A 2 5.26 10.93 20.66
CA VAL A 2 4.96 10.08 19.50
C VAL A 2 5.92 8.87 19.53
N ASP A 3 5.41 7.70 19.17
CA ASP A 3 6.22 6.48 19.10
C ASP A 3 7.32 6.61 18.03
N PRO A 4 8.58 6.23 18.32
CA PRO A 4 9.69 6.33 17.36
C PRO A 4 9.43 5.60 16.03
N PHE A 5 8.74 4.46 16.07
CA PHE A 5 8.39 3.70 14.88
C PHE A 5 7.44 4.49 13.98
N LEU A 6 6.44 5.17 14.55
CA LEU A 6 5.52 6.00 13.76
C LEU A 6 6.24 7.21 13.16
N ALA A 7 7.16 7.84 13.92
CA ALA A 7 7.94 8.97 13.44
C ALA A 7 8.86 8.60 12.27
N GLU A 8 9.40 7.38 12.25
CA GLU A 8 10.16 6.85 11.11
C GLU A 8 9.24 6.46 9.95
N ALA A 9 8.14 5.77 10.24
CA ALA A 9 7.22 5.26 9.24
C ALA A 9 6.57 6.38 8.41
N ILE A 10 6.31 7.55 9.01
CA ILE A 10 5.75 8.74 8.34
C ILE A 10 6.75 9.38 7.36
N GLN A 11 8.06 9.18 7.54
CA GLN A 11 9.06 9.68 6.60
C GLN A 11 9.03 8.91 5.27
N ASN A 12 8.49 7.68 5.26
CA ASN A 12 8.32 6.93 4.02
C ASN A 12 7.02 7.34 3.31
N PRO A 13 7.06 7.88 2.07
CA PRO A 13 5.88 8.42 1.39
C PRO A 13 4.80 7.35 1.15
N HIS A 14 5.20 6.10 0.89
CA HIS A 14 4.26 5.00 0.67
C HIS A 14 3.52 4.62 1.97
N HIS A 15 4.23 4.54 3.09
CA HIS A 15 3.63 4.20 4.38
C HIS A 15 2.84 5.38 4.98
N ARG A 16 3.26 6.62 4.72
CA ARG A 16 2.62 7.83 5.22
C ARG A 16 1.13 7.88 4.91
N LEU A 17 0.74 7.62 3.66
CA LEU A 17 -0.68 7.63 3.27
C LEU A 17 -1.50 6.60 4.05
N ILE A 18 -0.94 5.40 4.27
CA ILE A 18 -1.62 4.33 4.98
C ILE A 18 -1.75 4.66 6.47
N ILE A 19 -0.71 5.24 7.08
CA ILE A 19 -0.73 5.68 8.48
C ILE A 19 -1.78 6.76 8.70
N ILE A 20 -1.80 7.78 7.83
CA ILE A 20 -2.80 8.87 7.90
C ILE A 20 -4.21 8.29 7.73
N ARG A 21 -4.38 7.27 6.88
CA ARG A 21 -5.68 6.60 6.73
C ARG A 21 -6.10 5.89 8.02
N MET A 22 -5.21 5.10 8.62
CA MET A 22 -5.48 4.43 9.91
C MET A 22 -5.79 5.44 11.02
N GLU A 23 -5.11 6.59 11.01
CA GLU A 23 -5.35 7.69 11.94
C GLU A 23 -6.76 8.28 11.78
N LEU A 24 -7.19 8.57 10.55
CA LEU A 24 -8.54 9.06 10.29
C LEU A 24 -9.62 8.07 10.74
N ASP A 25 -9.39 6.77 10.54
CA ASP A 25 -10.30 5.72 11.01
C ASP A 25 -10.40 5.73 12.55
N ALA A 26 -9.28 5.95 13.27
CA ALA A 26 -9.28 6.09 14.73
C ALA A 26 -9.93 7.40 15.21
N GLN A 27 -9.67 8.51 14.53
CA GLN A 27 -10.25 9.83 14.84
C GLN A 27 -11.76 9.85 14.63
N THR A 28 -12.25 9.22 13.57
CA THR A 28 -13.70 9.11 13.32
C THR A 28 -14.36 8.18 14.34
N PHE A 29 -13.67 7.14 14.80
CA PHE A 29 -14.19 6.24 15.81
C PHE A 29 -14.35 6.90 17.20
N LEU A 30 -13.35 7.65 17.68
CA LEU A 30 -13.32 8.25 19.03
C LEU A 30 -14.58 9.05 19.46
N PRO A 31 -15.11 10.01 18.67
CA PRO A 31 -16.23 10.85 19.08
C PRO A 31 -17.58 10.10 19.08
N ASN A 32 -17.68 8.91 18.50
CA ASN A 32 -18.95 8.17 18.40
C ASN A 32 -19.31 7.46 19.73
N PRO A 33 -20.27 7.93 20.54
CA PRO A 33 -20.59 7.30 21.83
C PRO A 33 -21.22 5.90 21.66
N ASN A 34 -21.84 5.63 20.52
CA ASN A 34 -22.54 4.37 20.24
C ASN A 34 -21.60 3.20 19.87
N LEU A 35 -20.35 3.51 19.49
CA LEU A 35 -19.38 2.50 19.05
C LEU A 35 -18.32 2.31 20.15
N GLN A 36 -18.37 1.18 20.84
CA GLN A 36 -17.37 0.80 21.86
C GLN A 36 -16.16 0.08 21.25
N GLN A 37 -16.35 -0.56 20.10
CA GLN A 37 -15.32 -1.26 19.36
C GLN A 37 -15.46 -1.01 17.86
N PHE A 38 -14.35 -1.04 17.14
CA PHE A 38 -14.32 -1.10 15.68
C PHE A 38 -13.27 -2.09 15.21
N GLU A 39 -13.40 -2.55 13.98
CA GLU A 39 -12.42 -3.45 13.36
C GLU A 39 -11.65 -2.69 12.28
N PHE A 40 -10.33 -2.77 12.31
CA PHE A 40 -9.52 -2.31 11.19
C PHE A 40 -9.69 -3.23 9.97
N PRO A 41 -9.49 -2.70 8.75
CA PRO A 41 -9.48 -3.54 7.56
C PRO A 41 -8.36 -4.58 7.62
N HIS A 42 -8.51 -5.66 6.84
CA HIS A 42 -7.47 -6.67 6.74
C HIS A 42 -6.18 -6.06 6.16
N PHE A 43 -5.09 -6.18 6.91
CA PHE A 43 -3.77 -5.74 6.48
C PHE A 43 -2.90 -6.93 6.04
N PRO A 44 -2.39 -6.92 4.80
CA PRO A 44 -1.70 -8.07 4.21
C PRO A 44 -0.32 -8.33 4.82
N THR A 45 0.35 -7.29 5.33
CA THR A 45 1.71 -7.41 5.86
C THR A 45 1.72 -7.31 7.38
N SER A 46 2.70 -7.96 8.04
CA SER A 46 2.93 -7.79 9.48
C SER A 46 3.25 -6.34 9.85
N TYR A 47 3.96 -5.61 8.97
CA TYR A 47 4.29 -4.21 9.17
C TYR A 47 3.06 -3.31 9.28
N LEU A 48 2.09 -3.47 8.36
CA LEU A 48 0.86 -2.68 8.38
C LEU A 48 0.00 -3.01 9.60
N ARG A 49 -0.03 -4.29 10.00
CA ARG A 49 -0.69 -4.72 11.25
C ARG A 49 -0.05 -4.06 12.47
N LEU A 50 1.28 -4.09 12.58
CA LEU A 50 2.01 -3.41 13.64
C LEU A 50 1.73 -1.90 13.65
N THR A 51 1.70 -1.29 12.47
CA THR A 51 1.40 0.13 12.30
C THR A 51 0.02 0.46 12.86
N ALA A 52 -1.01 -0.31 12.51
CA ALA A 52 -2.36 -0.13 13.04
C ALA A 52 -2.41 -0.22 14.57
N HIS A 53 -1.67 -1.18 15.16
CA HIS A 53 -1.52 -1.27 16.61
C HIS A 53 -0.91 -0.01 17.22
N ARG A 54 0.19 0.49 16.65
CA ARG A 54 0.88 1.68 17.16
C ARG A 54 0.02 2.95 17.01
N VAL A 55 -0.68 3.10 15.89
CA VAL A 55 -1.62 4.21 15.69
C VAL A 55 -2.71 4.17 16.75
N ALA A 56 -3.39 3.03 16.94
CA ALA A 56 -4.43 2.92 17.96
C ALA A 56 -3.91 3.22 19.37
N GLN A 57 -2.73 2.70 19.73
CA GLN A 57 -2.09 2.98 21.02
C GLN A 57 -1.79 4.46 21.23
N HIS A 58 -1.35 5.15 20.16
CA HIS A 58 -1.07 6.58 20.20
C HIS A 58 -2.33 7.41 20.54
N TYR A 59 -3.50 6.93 20.13
CA TYR A 59 -4.82 7.51 20.45
C TYR A 59 -5.42 7.00 21.78
N GLY A 60 -4.65 6.25 22.58
CA GLY A 60 -5.12 5.67 23.85
C GLY A 60 -6.17 4.58 23.67
N LEU A 61 -6.24 3.96 22.48
CA LEU A 61 -7.17 2.86 22.20
C LEU A 61 -6.52 1.51 22.53
N GLN A 62 -7.34 0.54 22.95
CA GLN A 62 -6.88 -0.84 23.08
C GLN A 62 -6.98 -1.54 21.73
N THR A 63 -6.01 -2.39 21.43
CA THR A 63 -6.13 -3.30 20.28
C THR A 63 -6.12 -4.75 20.72
N MET A 64 -6.95 -5.56 20.10
CA MET A 64 -6.98 -7.01 20.24
C MET A 64 -6.82 -7.65 18.87
N VAL A 65 -6.07 -8.74 18.81
CA VAL A 65 -5.88 -9.53 17.59
C VAL A 65 -6.84 -10.71 17.65
N GLN A 66 -7.65 -10.88 16.61
CA GLN A 66 -8.49 -12.05 16.44
C GLN A 66 -7.98 -12.84 15.25
N ASP A 67 -7.48 -14.04 15.54
CA ASP A 67 -7.11 -14.99 14.50
C ASP A 67 -8.35 -15.80 14.12
N ILE A 68 -8.75 -15.74 12.85
CA ILE A 68 -9.90 -16.51 12.38
C ILE A 68 -9.42 -17.94 12.16
N VAL A 69 -9.86 -18.83 13.04
CA VAL A 69 -9.61 -20.28 12.94
C VAL A 69 -10.09 -20.76 11.56
N GLY A 70 -9.15 -21.08 10.67
CA GLY A 70 -9.46 -21.35 9.25
C GLY A 70 -8.45 -20.74 8.26
N GLY A 71 -7.46 -19.99 8.74
CA GLY A 71 -6.28 -19.61 7.95
C GLY A 71 -6.47 -18.45 6.98
N GLN A 72 -7.57 -17.70 7.06
CA GLN A 72 -7.94 -16.73 6.02
C GLN A 72 -7.85 -15.25 6.39
N SER A 73 -7.63 -14.84 7.63
CA SER A 73 -7.18 -13.46 7.91
C SER A 73 -7.05 -13.21 9.40
N ILE A 74 -6.02 -12.45 9.77
CA ILE A 74 -5.90 -11.85 11.09
C ILE A 74 -6.65 -10.52 11.05
N ARG A 75 -7.54 -10.33 12.03
CA ARG A 75 -8.32 -9.10 12.23
C ARG A 75 -7.81 -8.35 13.45
N ILE A 76 -7.80 -7.03 13.37
CA ILE A 76 -7.40 -6.17 14.49
C ILE A 76 -8.64 -5.43 14.96
N LEU A 77 -9.11 -5.81 16.14
CA LEU A 77 -10.19 -5.12 16.84
C LEU A 77 -9.61 -4.00 17.68
N VAL A 78 -10.28 -2.86 17.71
CA VAL A 78 -9.89 -1.69 18.48
C VAL A 78 -11.03 -1.35 19.42
N LEU A 79 -10.74 -1.22 20.71
CA LEU A 79 -11.70 -0.93 21.75
C LEU A 79 -11.41 0.42 22.40
N LYS A 80 -12.48 1.15 22.72
CA LYS A 80 -12.39 2.36 23.54
C LYS A 80 -12.08 1.97 24.97
N LYS A 81 -11.06 2.62 25.52
CA LYS A 81 -10.77 2.57 26.93
C LYS A 81 -11.20 3.87 27.61
N PRO A 82 -11.45 3.87 28.92
CA PRO A 82 -11.80 5.10 29.66
C PRO A 82 -10.67 6.15 29.68
N ASP A 83 -9.43 5.75 29.38
CA ASP A 83 -8.26 6.63 29.20
C ASP A 83 -8.05 7.07 27.75
N SER A 84 -8.96 6.73 26.83
CA SER A 84 -8.88 7.19 25.44
C SER A 84 -8.96 8.71 25.37
N LYS A 85 -7.92 9.32 24.82
CA LYS A 85 -7.77 10.77 24.68
C LYS A 85 -7.17 11.07 23.32
N LEU A 86 -7.54 12.21 22.75
CA LEU A 86 -6.88 12.70 21.55
C LEU A 86 -5.41 12.99 21.87
N PRO A 87 -4.47 12.52 21.03
CA PRO A 87 -3.06 12.80 21.22
C PRO A 87 -2.78 14.29 21.04
N ALA A 88 -1.72 14.78 21.68
CA ALA A 88 -1.30 16.18 21.58
C ALA A 88 -0.72 16.55 20.20
N VAL A 89 -0.35 15.55 19.39
CA VAL A 89 0.24 15.71 18.06
C VAL A 89 -0.48 14.75 17.14
N PHE A 90 -0.97 15.21 15.98
CA PHE A 90 -1.52 14.34 14.95
C PHE A 90 -0.41 13.82 14.04
N LEU A 91 -0.54 12.58 13.56
CA LEU A 91 0.44 11.98 12.65
C LEU A 91 0.42 12.70 11.29
N SER A 92 -0.74 13.25 10.88
CA SER A 92 -0.88 14.15 9.74
C SER A 92 -0.02 15.41 9.82
N ASP A 93 0.23 15.93 11.02
CA ASP A 93 0.89 17.22 11.25
C ASP A 93 2.41 17.10 11.27
N ILE A 94 2.94 15.87 11.31
CA ILE A 94 4.38 15.61 11.25
C ILE A 94 4.84 15.88 9.81
N PRO A 95 5.67 16.90 9.56
CA PRO A 95 6.16 17.17 8.23
C PRO A 95 7.00 15.98 7.76
N ALA A 96 6.67 15.43 6.59
CA ALA A 96 7.57 14.51 5.93
C ALA A 96 8.88 15.28 5.68
N LYS A 97 10.03 14.67 5.98
CA LYS A 97 11.30 15.21 5.53
C LYS A 97 11.25 15.19 4.01
N VAL A 98 10.94 16.34 3.41
CA VAL A 98 10.98 16.55 1.97
C VAL A 98 12.46 16.48 1.61
N SER A 99 12.97 15.27 1.39
CA SER A 99 14.25 15.13 0.74
C SER A 99 14.07 15.75 -0.64
N GLU A 100 14.99 16.63 -1.04
CA GLU A 100 15.02 17.48 -2.26
C GLU A 100 14.64 16.80 -3.60
N ASN A 101 14.39 15.49 -3.62
CA ASN A 101 13.94 14.71 -4.77
C ASN A 101 12.45 14.88 -5.13
N ASP A 102 11.63 15.51 -4.28
CA ASP A 102 10.17 15.64 -4.53
C ASP A 102 9.80 16.74 -5.55
N LYS A 103 10.79 17.31 -6.26
CA LYS A 103 10.53 18.15 -7.44
C LYS A 103 10.11 17.32 -8.67
N LEU A 104 10.22 15.98 -8.62
CA LEU A 104 9.92 15.13 -9.77
C LEU A 104 8.43 14.74 -9.92
N ASP A 105 7.61 14.84 -8.88
CA ASP A 105 6.24 14.32 -8.89
C ASP A 105 5.14 15.39 -8.99
N GLN A 106 5.44 16.54 -9.62
CA GLN A 106 4.41 17.29 -10.33
C GLN A 106 3.99 16.52 -11.58
N ILE A 107 3.36 15.35 -11.41
CA ILE A 107 2.68 14.63 -12.48
C ILE A 107 1.44 15.47 -12.84
N LYS A 108 1.63 16.46 -13.71
CA LYS A 108 0.54 17.06 -14.48
C LYS A 108 -0.07 15.95 -15.32
N VAL A 109 -1.15 15.35 -14.83
CA VAL A 109 -2.00 14.46 -15.63
C VAL A 109 -2.70 15.32 -16.69
N VAL A 110 -2.05 15.51 -17.84
CA VAL A 110 -2.71 15.98 -19.06
C VAL A 110 -3.41 14.78 -19.67
N ILE A 111 -4.74 14.76 -19.58
CA ILE A 111 -5.58 13.82 -20.33
C ILE A 111 -5.46 14.20 -21.81
N ARG A 112 -4.57 13.53 -22.55
CA ARG A 112 -4.54 13.66 -24.02
C ARG A 112 -5.75 12.91 -24.59
N PRO A 113 -6.63 13.56 -25.37
CA PRO A 113 -7.67 12.86 -26.12
C PRO A 113 -7.04 11.90 -27.13
N ARG A 114 -7.62 10.71 -27.28
CA ARG A 114 -7.16 9.64 -28.17
C ARG A 114 -7.33 10.04 -29.65
N PRO A 115 -6.26 10.16 -30.45
CA PRO A 115 -6.41 10.38 -31.89
C PRO A 115 -6.90 9.08 -32.57
N LYS A 116 -7.86 9.24 -33.47
CA LYS A 116 -8.36 8.16 -34.33
C LYS A 116 -7.37 7.93 -35.49
N SER A 117 -7.00 6.65 -35.69
CA SER A 117 -6.53 5.99 -36.91
C SER A 117 -5.98 6.84 -38.07
N SER A 118 -4.71 6.64 -38.43
CA SER A 118 -4.25 6.47 -39.83
C SER A 118 -2.73 6.24 -39.94
N SER A 119 -2.37 5.11 -40.55
CA SER A 119 -1.26 4.83 -41.49
C SER A 119 0.15 5.42 -41.31
N ASN A 120 1.10 4.46 -41.24
CA ASN A 120 2.42 4.34 -41.87
C ASN A 120 3.53 5.42 -41.81
N ASP A 121 4.71 4.85 -41.58
CA ASP A 121 6.07 5.19 -42.01
C ASP A 121 6.98 6.11 -41.16
N ALA A 122 8.03 5.42 -40.66
CA ALA A 122 9.42 5.79 -40.46
C ALA A 122 9.76 7.01 -39.58
N ILE A 123 10.55 6.77 -38.52
CA ILE A 123 11.96 7.17 -38.38
C ILE A 123 12.42 6.81 -36.95
N ASP A 124 13.54 6.08 -36.90
CA ASP A 124 14.61 6.06 -35.89
C ASP A 124 14.41 6.80 -34.54
N LEU A 125 14.54 6.07 -33.42
CA LEU A 125 15.50 6.37 -32.34
C LEU A 125 15.34 5.34 -31.21
N GLY A 126 16.44 4.69 -30.85
CA GLY A 126 16.49 3.73 -29.76
C GLY A 126 16.16 4.35 -28.40
N LEU A 127 15.07 3.90 -27.78
CA LEU A 127 14.89 3.87 -26.34
C LEU A 127 14.05 2.64 -26.01
N LYS A 128 14.63 1.71 -25.25
CA LYS A 128 13.94 0.54 -24.65
C LYS A 128 12.80 1.03 -23.77
N CYS A 129 11.64 1.26 -24.38
CA CYS A 129 10.41 1.55 -23.70
C CYS A 129 9.42 0.44 -24.07
N ASN A 130 9.18 -0.45 -23.09
CA ASN A 130 8.03 -1.34 -22.99
C ASN A 130 7.25 -1.57 -24.29
N GLN A 131 7.87 -2.33 -25.20
CA GLN A 131 7.17 -2.81 -26.39
C GLN A 131 6.04 -3.69 -25.88
N VAL A 132 4.80 -3.26 -26.10
CA VAL A 132 3.61 -4.06 -25.86
C VAL A 132 3.77 -5.29 -26.74
N ARG A 133 4.24 -6.37 -26.11
CA ARG A 133 4.55 -7.64 -26.77
C ARG A 133 3.33 -8.10 -27.56
N THR A 134 3.52 -8.51 -28.81
CA THR A 134 2.44 -9.06 -29.63
C THR A 134 1.93 -10.37 -29.03
N VAL A 135 0.72 -10.80 -29.42
CA VAL A 135 0.14 -12.05 -28.93
C VAL A 135 1.06 -13.24 -29.25
N GLU A 136 1.62 -13.28 -30.46
CA GLU A 136 2.66 -14.22 -30.87
C GLU A 136 3.85 -14.30 -29.90
N GLU A 137 4.39 -13.16 -29.45
CA GLU A 137 5.59 -13.13 -28.61
C GLU A 137 5.30 -13.66 -27.19
N ARG A 138 4.08 -13.43 -26.67
CA ARG A 138 3.66 -14.04 -25.39
C ARG A 138 3.52 -15.55 -25.51
N LYS A 139 3.04 -16.05 -26.65
CA LYS A 139 2.88 -17.48 -26.91
C LYS A 139 4.22 -18.19 -27.06
N ASP A 140 5.16 -17.63 -27.84
CA ASP A 140 6.49 -18.21 -27.99
C ASP A 140 7.24 -18.31 -26.66
N ASN A 141 7.12 -17.27 -25.81
CA ASN A 141 7.80 -17.28 -24.52
C ASN A 141 7.22 -18.34 -23.55
N TYR A 142 5.91 -18.58 -23.61
CA TYR A 142 5.27 -19.66 -22.85
C TYR A 142 5.73 -21.04 -23.36
N ASP A 143 5.71 -21.25 -24.67
CA ASP A 143 6.13 -22.52 -25.28
C ASP A 143 7.62 -22.81 -25.04
N ARG A 144 8.47 -21.78 -25.09
CA ARG A 144 9.90 -21.88 -24.75
C ARG A 144 10.13 -22.26 -23.29
N ALA A 145 9.42 -21.63 -22.35
CA ALA A 145 9.50 -21.98 -20.94
C ALA A 145 9.01 -23.40 -20.68
N ARG A 146 7.92 -23.81 -21.34
CA ARG A 146 7.36 -25.16 -21.26
C ARG A 146 8.32 -26.21 -21.78
N ALA A 147 8.94 -25.98 -22.94
CA ALA A 147 9.94 -26.89 -23.49
C ALA A 147 11.17 -27.04 -22.57
N ARG A 148 11.51 -26.01 -21.77
CA ARG A 148 12.60 -26.07 -20.79
C ARG A 148 12.24 -26.88 -19.53
N ILE A 149 11.00 -26.77 -19.05
CA ILE A 149 10.56 -27.46 -17.83
C ILE A 149 10.20 -28.92 -18.11
N PHE A 150 9.60 -29.20 -19.27
CA PHE A 150 9.05 -30.52 -19.60
C PHE A 150 9.91 -31.33 -20.57
N ARG A 151 11.11 -30.85 -20.97
CA ARG A 151 12.12 -31.73 -21.58
C ARG A 151 12.78 -32.55 -20.48
N SER A 152 12.33 -33.78 -20.32
CA SER A 152 13.04 -34.83 -19.59
C SER A 152 14.41 -35.04 -20.27
N PRO A 153 15.54 -35.13 -19.54
CA PRO A 153 16.73 -35.72 -20.11
C PRO A 153 16.39 -37.19 -20.38
N SER A 154 16.34 -37.57 -21.65
CA SER A 154 16.34 -38.98 -22.04
C SER A 154 17.67 -39.57 -21.59
N ASN A 155 17.72 -40.07 -20.35
CA ASN A 155 18.86 -40.80 -19.83
C ASN A 155 18.92 -42.12 -20.60
N SER A 156 19.87 -42.21 -21.53
CA SER A 156 20.29 -43.47 -22.16
C SER A 156 20.91 -44.40 -21.13
#